data_AF-A0A381YJD5-F1
#
_entry.id   AF-A0A381YJD5-F1
#
_cell.length_a   1.000
_cell.length_b   1.000
_cell.length_c   1.000
_cell.angle_alpha   90.00
_cell.angle_beta   90.00
_cell.angle_gamma   90.00
#
_symmetry.space_group_name_H-M   'P 1'
#
loop_
_entity.id
_entity.type
_entity.pdbx_description
1 polymer ?
#
loop_
_entity_poly.entity_id
_entity_poly.type
_entity_poly.pdbx_seq_one_letter_code
_entity_poly.pdbx_strand_id
1 'polypeptide(L)'
;QEIHGLTDDFLKNQPIFLKIVDEFLSFIGESTLVIHNAKFDLAFMNGELNRIGRENIEFERAIDTLSIARKKFPGAQNNLDALCRRFDVDSSRRDLHGALLDSEILAEVYLELIGGKEPDLNLVNKKKEDSKKNTNTRRESNKRDTPLNYDVSQEEEAEHLEFIQNIKNPIWNKS
;
A
#
# COMPACT_ATOMS: atom_id res chain seq x y z
N GLN A 1 -28.41 -12.80 -3.55
CA GLN A 1 -28.55 -12.03 -4.81
C GLN A 1 -29.30 -10.77 -4.46
N GLU A 2 -28.58 -9.66 -4.25
CA GLU A 2 -29.08 -8.26 -4.20
C GLU A 2 -27.86 -7.39 -3.85
N ILE A 3 -26.89 -7.28 -4.76
CA ILE A 3 -25.68 -6.46 -4.52
C ILE A 3 -25.94 -5.00 -4.91
N HIS A 4 -26.66 -4.79 -6.01
CA HIS A 4 -26.92 -3.48 -6.64
C HIS A 4 -28.39 -3.00 -6.56
N GLY A 5 -29.34 -3.83 -6.10
CA GLY A 5 -30.78 -3.49 -6.04
C GLY A 5 -31.46 -3.10 -7.38
N LEU A 6 -30.76 -3.25 -8.51
CA LEU A 6 -31.34 -3.06 -9.84
C LEU A 6 -32.24 -4.24 -10.18
N THR A 7 -33.54 -3.96 -10.35
CA THR A 7 -34.53 -4.95 -10.80
C THR A 7 -34.50 -5.08 -12.32
N ASP A 8 -34.80 -6.27 -12.84
CA ASP A 8 -34.91 -6.49 -14.29
C ASP A 8 -35.92 -5.52 -14.93
N ASP A 9 -36.99 -5.17 -14.20
CA ASP A 9 -38.00 -4.22 -14.66
C ASP A 9 -37.48 -2.78 -14.78
N PHE A 10 -36.53 -2.37 -13.93
CA PHE A 10 -35.83 -1.09 -14.07
C PHE A 10 -34.93 -1.09 -15.32
N LEU A 11 -34.21 -2.20 -15.55
CA LEU A 11 -33.25 -2.33 -16.66
C LEU A 11 -33.92 -2.44 -18.04
N LYS A 12 -35.14 -3.02 -18.13
CA LYS A 12 -35.88 -3.16 -19.40
C LYS A 12 -36.11 -1.83 -20.14
N ASN A 13 -36.24 -0.74 -19.39
CA ASN A 13 -36.51 0.58 -19.95
C ASN A 13 -35.25 1.39 -20.25
N GLN A 14 -34.06 0.85 -19.94
CA GLN A 14 -32.79 1.54 -20.17
C GLN A 14 -32.25 1.30 -21.60
N PRO A 15 -31.46 2.24 -22.14
CA PRO A 15 -30.85 2.05 -23.45
C PRO A 15 -29.87 0.88 -23.45
N ILE A 16 -29.81 0.15 -24.57
CA ILE A 16 -28.80 -0.89 -24.82
C ILE A 16 -27.43 -0.25 -25.05
N PHE A 17 -26.36 -1.01 -24.77
CA PHE A 17 -24.97 -0.57 -24.94
C PHE A 17 -24.69 0.03 -26.33
N LEU A 18 -25.21 -0.58 -27.40
CA LEU A 18 -25.05 -0.10 -28.78
C LEU A 18 -25.50 1.36 -28.98
N LYS A 19 -26.50 1.84 -28.21
CA LYS A 19 -27.01 3.21 -28.34
C LYS A 19 -26.15 4.24 -27.60
N ILE A 20 -25.38 3.82 -26.61
CA ILE A 20 -24.60 4.71 -25.73
C ILE A 20 -23.10 4.63 -25.95
N VAL A 21 -22.62 3.63 -26.71
CA VAL A 21 -21.20 3.32 -26.83
C VAL A 21 -20.38 4.49 -27.40
N ASP A 22 -20.90 5.19 -28.41
CA ASP A 22 -20.15 6.30 -29.03
C ASP A 22 -20.02 7.49 -28.06
N GLU A 23 -21.07 7.78 -27.27
CA GLU A 23 -21.03 8.79 -26.20
C GLU A 23 -20.07 8.37 -25.08
N PHE A 24 -20.12 7.10 -24.68
CA PHE A 24 -19.22 6.54 -23.67
C PHE A 24 -17.75 6.59 -24.09
N LEU A 25 -17.43 6.21 -25.34
CA LEU A 25 -16.08 6.28 -25.89
C LEU A 25 -15.60 7.73 -25.97
N SER A 26 -16.47 8.66 -26.36
CA SER A 26 -16.17 10.09 -26.34
C SER A 26 -15.94 10.64 -24.94
N PHE A 27 -16.67 10.14 -23.93
CA PHE A 27 -16.53 10.54 -22.54
C PHE A 27 -15.18 10.10 -21.95
N ILE A 28 -14.78 8.85 -22.18
CA ILE A 28 -13.48 8.36 -21.69
C ILE A 28 -12.32 8.97 -22.49
N GLY A 29 -12.52 9.27 -23.78
CA GLY A 29 -11.52 9.90 -24.66
C GLY A 29 -10.19 9.16 -24.64
N GLU A 30 -9.11 9.87 -24.29
CA GLU A 30 -7.75 9.35 -24.07
C GLU A 30 -7.36 9.27 -22.57
N SER A 31 -8.33 9.47 -21.68
CA SER A 31 -8.08 9.55 -20.23
C SER A 31 -7.64 8.20 -19.65
N THR A 32 -6.77 8.23 -18.65
CA THR A 32 -6.38 7.05 -17.86
C THR A 32 -7.57 6.54 -17.05
N LEU A 33 -7.83 5.23 -17.10
CA LEU A 33 -8.98 4.62 -16.42
C LEU A 33 -8.56 4.05 -15.07
N VAL A 34 -9.04 4.63 -13.98
CA VAL A 34 -8.78 4.09 -12.63
C VAL A 34 -9.91 3.11 -12.26
N ILE A 35 -9.58 1.82 -12.16
CA ILE A 35 -10.59 0.77 -11.96
C ILE A 35 -10.15 -0.16 -10.83
N HIS A 36 -11.09 -0.58 -9.98
CA HIS A 36 -10.84 -1.60 -8.97
C HIS A 36 -11.05 -2.99 -9.58
N ASN A 37 -9.96 -3.75 -9.77
CA ASN A 37 -9.96 -5.00 -10.52
C ASN A 37 -10.18 -4.81 -12.03
N ALA A 38 -9.39 -3.92 -12.64
CA ALA A 38 -9.50 -3.51 -14.06
C ALA A 38 -9.68 -4.66 -15.07
N LYS A 39 -9.14 -5.86 -14.78
CA LYS A 39 -9.31 -7.03 -15.65
C LYS A 39 -10.76 -7.44 -15.87
N PHE A 40 -11.61 -7.26 -14.86
CA PHE A 40 -13.02 -7.61 -14.93
C PHE A 40 -13.77 -6.63 -15.84
N ASP A 41 -13.74 -5.34 -15.50
CA ASP A 41 -14.46 -4.29 -16.23
C ASP A 41 -14.00 -4.18 -17.69
N LEU A 42 -12.69 -4.23 -17.93
CA LEU A 42 -12.15 -4.20 -19.29
C LEU A 42 -12.56 -5.44 -20.10
N ALA A 43 -12.66 -6.63 -19.48
CA ALA A 43 -13.13 -7.81 -20.19
C ALA A 43 -14.60 -7.66 -20.61
N PHE A 44 -15.45 -7.05 -19.77
CA PHE A 44 -16.84 -6.74 -20.12
C PHE A 44 -16.93 -5.69 -21.22
N MET A 45 -16.22 -4.57 -21.06
CA MET A 45 -16.20 -3.48 -22.04
C MET A 45 -15.68 -3.97 -23.40
N ASN A 46 -14.54 -4.66 -23.43
CA ASN A 46 -13.98 -5.21 -24.66
C ASN A 46 -14.86 -6.31 -25.24
N GLY A 47 -15.55 -7.10 -24.41
CA GLY A 47 -16.55 -8.07 -24.89
C GLY A 47 -17.68 -7.40 -25.68
N GLU A 48 -18.24 -6.31 -25.17
CA GLU A 48 -19.28 -5.56 -25.87
C GLU A 48 -18.75 -4.77 -27.08
N LEU A 49 -17.54 -4.19 -26.99
CA LEU A 49 -16.88 -3.52 -28.12
C LEU A 49 -16.60 -4.48 -29.29
N ASN A 50 -16.10 -5.68 -29.00
CA ASN A 50 -15.85 -6.71 -30.02
C ASN A 50 -17.14 -7.14 -30.73
N ARG A 51 -18.27 -7.23 -30.01
CA ARG A 51 -19.57 -7.59 -30.59
C ARG A 51 -20.06 -6.58 -31.63
N ILE A 52 -19.65 -5.33 -31.50
CA ILE A 52 -20.01 -4.24 -32.42
C ILE A 52 -18.87 -3.88 -33.38
N GLY A 53 -17.78 -4.65 -33.40
CA GLY A 53 -16.63 -4.46 -34.28
C GLY A 53 -15.81 -3.19 -33.99
N ARG A 54 -15.76 -2.75 -32.73
CA ARG A 54 -14.93 -1.62 -32.29
C ARG A 54 -13.59 -2.10 -31.75
N GLU A 55 -12.61 -1.18 -31.71
CA GLU A 55 -11.31 -1.45 -31.11
C GLU A 55 -11.41 -1.67 -29.61
N ASN A 56 -10.54 -2.54 -29.09
CA ASN A 56 -10.49 -2.87 -27.68
C ASN A 56 -9.74 -1.77 -26.91
N ILE A 57 -10.14 -1.55 -25.66
CA ILE A 57 -9.43 -0.70 -24.72
C ILE A 57 -8.26 -1.51 -24.17
N GLU A 58 -7.05 -0.98 -24.38
CA GLU A 58 -5.81 -1.58 -23.91
C GLU A 58 -5.72 -1.58 -22.38
N PHE A 59 -5.13 -2.64 -21.81
CA PHE A 59 -5.01 -2.77 -20.37
C PHE A 59 -4.03 -1.73 -19.79
N GLU A 60 -3.05 -1.33 -20.57
CA GLU A 60 -2.03 -0.33 -20.28
C GLU A 60 -2.63 1.04 -19.97
N ARG A 61 -3.82 1.33 -20.51
CA ARG A 61 -4.57 2.56 -20.25
C ARG A 61 -5.26 2.55 -18.89
N ALA A 62 -5.42 1.39 -18.26
CA ALA A 62 -6.09 1.24 -16.98
C ALA A 62 -5.10 1.09 -15.82
N ILE A 63 -5.37 1.82 -14.74
CA ILE A 63 -4.72 1.67 -13.45
C ILE A 63 -5.58 0.75 -12.59
N ASP A 64 -5.05 -0.45 -12.30
CA ASP A 64 -5.70 -1.39 -11.39
C ASP A 64 -5.38 -1.05 -9.91
N THR A 65 -6.35 -0.42 -9.25
CA THR A 65 -6.22 -0.04 -7.84
C THR A 65 -6.11 -1.24 -6.90
N LEU A 66 -6.66 -2.40 -7.28
CA LEU A 66 -6.53 -3.63 -6.49
C LEU A 66 -5.08 -4.13 -6.49
N SER A 67 -4.40 -4.05 -7.64
CA SER A 67 -2.98 -4.37 -7.75
C SER A 67 -2.11 -3.42 -6.92
N ILE A 68 -2.47 -2.13 -6.86
CA ILE A 68 -1.80 -1.15 -5.98
C ILE A 68 -2.03 -1.51 -4.51
N ALA A 69 -3.28 -1.75 -4.12
CA ALA A 69 -3.65 -2.10 -2.75
C ALA A 69 -2.96 -3.38 -2.27
N ARG A 70 -2.88 -4.43 -3.10
CA ARG A 70 -2.17 -5.68 -2.78
C ARG A 70 -0.67 -5.50 -2.57
N LYS A 71 -0.04 -4.59 -3.29
CA LYS A 71 1.38 -4.25 -3.09
C LYS A 71 1.59 -3.47 -1.80
N LYS A 72 0.70 -2.52 -1.48
CA LYS A 72 0.78 -1.69 -0.26
C LYS A 72 0.44 -2.49 1.01
N PHE A 73 -0.52 -3.42 0.90
CA PHE A 73 -1.04 -4.19 2.02
C PHE A 73 -1.08 -5.70 1.68
N PRO A 74 0.09 -6.36 1.64
CA PRO A 74 0.17 -7.79 1.37
C PRO A 74 -0.50 -8.58 2.50
N GLY A 75 -1.35 -9.55 2.15
CA GLY A 75 -2.05 -10.43 3.10
C GLY A 75 -3.30 -9.84 3.76
N ALA A 76 -3.60 -8.56 3.54
CA ALA A 76 -4.83 -7.94 4.02
C ALA A 76 -5.99 -8.08 3.02
N GLN A 77 -7.22 -7.88 3.51
CA GLN A 77 -8.37 -7.65 2.64
C GLN A 77 -8.18 -6.33 1.89
N ASN A 78 -8.31 -6.40 0.56
CA ASN A 78 -8.11 -5.28 -0.36
C ASN A 78 -9.35 -5.08 -1.26
N ASN A 79 -10.54 -5.48 -0.77
CA ASN A 79 -11.79 -5.10 -1.42
C ASN A 79 -12.10 -3.63 -1.12
N LEU A 80 -12.97 -3.01 -1.91
CA LEU A 80 -13.31 -1.59 -1.76
C LEU A 80 -13.77 -1.26 -0.34
N ASP A 81 -14.64 -2.08 0.26
CA ASP A 81 -15.11 -1.89 1.65
C ASP A 81 -14.00 -1.89 2.70
N ALA A 82 -13.03 -2.80 2.59
CA ALA A 82 -11.90 -2.83 3.51
C ALA A 82 -10.98 -1.62 3.33
N LEU A 83 -10.84 -1.12 2.09
CA LEU A 83 -10.09 0.09 1.82
C LEU A 83 -10.80 1.33 2.37
N CYS A 84 -12.12 1.44 2.19
CA CYS A 84 -12.92 2.54 2.78
C CYS A 84 -12.75 2.59 4.30
N ARG A 85 -12.89 1.43 4.97
CA ARG A 85 -12.70 1.33 6.42
C ARG A 85 -11.27 1.67 6.87
N ARG A 86 -10.27 1.35 6.05
CA ARG A 86 -8.86 1.64 6.37
C ARG A 86 -8.53 3.11 6.28
N PHE A 87 -9.09 3.79 5.28
CA PHE A 87 -8.82 5.21 5.01
C PHE A 87 -9.86 6.14 5.63
N ASP A 88 -10.78 5.61 6.45
CA ASP A 88 -11.88 6.35 7.07
C ASP A 88 -12.72 7.14 6.05
N VAL A 89 -12.93 6.55 4.87
CA VAL A 89 -13.75 7.11 3.81
C VAL A 89 -15.22 6.83 4.12
N ASP A 90 -16.03 7.89 4.13
CA ASP A 90 -17.45 7.80 4.44
C ASP A 90 -18.19 7.00 3.35
N SER A 91 -18.63 5.80 3.73
CA SER A 91 -19.44 4.91 2.90
C SER A 91 -20.90 4.87 3.40
N SER A 92 -21.32 5.78 4.29
CA SER A 92 -22.68 5.83 4.83
C SER A 92 -23.75 6.08 3.77
N ARG A 93 -23.38 6.69 2.63
CA ARG A 93 -24.27 6.89 1.47
C ARG A 93 -24.51 5.62 0.64
N ARG A 94 -23.88 4.50 1.03
CA ARG A 94 -23.83 3.23 0.30
C ARG A 94 -24.96 2.28 0.74
N ASP A 95 -26.20 2.74 0.71
CA ASP A 95 -27.37 1.87 0.94
C ASP A 95 -27.60 0.89 -0.22
N LEU A 96 -27.13 1.23 -1.43
CA LEU A 96 -27.14 0.42 -2.64
C LEU A 96 -25.77 0.53 -3.36
N HIS A 97 -25.19 -0.58 -3.82
CA HIS A 97 -23.95 -0.57 -4.60
C HIS A 97 -24.24 -0.02 -6.01
N GLY A 98 -24.27 1.31 -6.13
CA GLY A 98 -24.37 1.99 -7.41
C GLY A 98 -23.00 2.22 -8.01
N ALA A 99 -22.82 1.93 -9.30
CA ALA A 99 -21.54 2.12 -10.01
C ALA A 99 -21.02 3.56 -9.93
N LEU A 100 -21.92 4.56 -9.88
CA LEU A 100 -21.54 5.96 -9.75
C LEU A 100 -20.91 6.26 -8.38
N LEU A 101 -21.60 5.88 -7.30
CA LEU A 101 -21.10 6.08 -5.94
C LEU A 101 -19.79 5.30 -5.71
N ASP A 102 -19.71 4.09 -6.24
CA ASP A 102 -18.48 3.29 -6.16
C ASP A 102 -17.32 3.92 -6.91
N SER A 103 -17.58 4.64 -8.02
CA SER A 103 -16.56 5.40 -8.75
C SER A 103 -16.07 6.62 -7.97
N GLU A 104 -16.97 7.32 -7.27
CA GLU A 104 -16.63 8.45 -6.40
C GLU A 104 -15.76 7.99 -5.21
N ILE A 105 -16.20 6.94 -4.50
CA ILE A 105 -15.46 6.34 -3.39
C ILE A 105 -14.09 5.82 -3.86
N LEU A 106 -14.04 5.17 -5.02
CA LEU A 106 -12.78 4.68 -5.59
C LEU A 106 -11.79 5.81 -5.86
N ALA A 107 -12.26 6.97 -6.31
CA ALA A 107 -11.40 8.13 -6.52
C ALA A 107 -10.77 8.60 -5.21
N GLU A 108 -11.54 8.67 -4.11
CA GLU A 108 -11.02 9.03 -2.79
C GLU A 108 -10.01 7.99 -2.27
N VAL A 109 -10.35 6.70 -2.35
CA VAL A 109 -9.46 5.60 -1.98
C VAL A 109 -8.18 5.61 -2.81
N TYR A 110 -8.27 5.91 -4.11
CA TYR A 110 -7.11 5.97 -5.00
C TYR A 110 -6.14 7.09 -4.58
N LEU A 111 -6.66 8.27 -4.22
CA LEU A 111 -5.84 9.38 -3.72
C LEU A 111 -5.08 8.99 -2.44
N GLU A 112 -5.73 8.28 -1.52
CA GLU A 112 -5.10 7.76 -0.30
C GLU A 112 -4.08 6.63 -0.58
N LEU A 113 -4.31 5.83 -1.64
CA LEU A 113 -3.38 4.78 -2.05
C LEU A 113 -2.05 5.36 -2.58
N ILE A 114 -2.10 6.42 -3.39
CA ILE A 114 -0.91 7.01 -4.04
C ILE A 114 -0.05 7.90 -3.12
N GLY A 115 -0.52 8.23 -1.92
CA GLY A 115 0.27 9.04 -0.98
C GLY A 115 -0.55 9.94 -0.06
N GLY A 116 -1.87 10.00 -0.22
CA GLY A 116 -2.71 10.92 0.58
C GLY A 116 -2.42 12.38 0.26
N LYS A 117 -3.07 13.29 1.00
CA LYS A 117 -2.97 14.75 0.81
C LYS A 117 -1.65 15.36 1.31
N GLU A 118 -0.74 14.55 1.84
CA GLU A 118 0.54 15.03 2.39
C GLU A 118 1.69 14.76 1.42
N PRO A 119 2.55 15.75 1.12
CA PRO A 119 3.72 15.55 0.29
C PRO A 119 4.66 14.56 0.97
N ASP A 120 4.98 13.48 0.25
CA ASP A 120 5.86 12.41 0.71
C ASP A 120 7.19 13.00 1.25
N LEU A 121 7.54 12.65 2.49
CA LEU A 121 8.85 12.99 3.04
C LEU A 121 9.88 12.20 2.25
N ASN A 122 10.55 12.87 1.30
CA ASN A 122 11.63 12.31 0.48
C ASN A 122 12.85 11.93 1.35
N LEU A 123 12.73 10.85 2.13
CA LEU A 123 13.82 10.18 2.79
C LEU A 123 14.53 9.36 1.71
N VAL A 124 15.66 9.86 1.22
CA VAL A 124 16.51 9.17 0.26
C VAL A 124 17.01 7.87 0.89
N ASN A 125 16.22 6.81 0.73
CA ASN A 125 16.63 5.46 1.06
C ASN A 125 17.58 5.01 -0.04
N LYS A 126 18.88 5.24 0.15
CA LYS A 126 19.93 4.61 -0.66
C LYS A 126 19.79 3.10 -0.50
N LYS A 127 18.98 2.48 -1.38
CA LYS A 127 19.04 1.04 -1.60
C LYS A 127 20.47 0.75 -2.01
N LYS A 128 21.22 0.09 -1.12
CA LYS A 128 22.48 -0.54 -1.50
C LYS A 128 22.10 -1.60 -2.52
N GLU A 129 22.48 -1.38 -3.77
CA GLU A 129 22.43 -2.43 -4.77
C GLU A 129 23.28 -3.60 -4.26
N ASP A 130 22.63 -4.75 -4.09
CA ASP A 130 23.28 -6.03 -3.79
C ASP A 130 24.16 -6.44 -4.98
N SER A 131 25.35 -5.86 -5.01
CA SER A 131 26.48 -6.47 -5.69
C SER A 131 26.78 -7.77 -4.95
N LYS A 132 26.33 -8.89 -5.52
CA LYS A 132 26.79 -10.25 -5.17
C LYS A 132 28.31 -10.33 -5.38
N LYS A 133 29.08 -9.85 -4.41
CA LYS A 133 30.47 -10.23 -4.20
C LYS A 133 30.51 -11.07 -2.93
N ASN A 134 30.54 -12.36 -3.18
CA ASN A 134 30.93 -13.39 -2.24
C ASN A 134 32.35 -13.06 -1.73
N THR A 135 32.44 -12.28 -0.66
CA THR A 135 33.62 -12.21 0.19
C THR A 135 33.12 -12.19 1.61
N ASN A 136 33.60 -13.18 2.36
CA ASN A 136 33.42 -13.35 3.78
C ASN A 136 34.13 -12.19 4.52
N THR A 137 33.66 -10.97 4.33
CA THR A 137 34.18 -9.78 5.02
C THR A 137 33.30 -9.58 6.23
N ARG A 138 33.75 -10.20 7.33
CA ARG A 138 33.39 -9.78 8.68
C ARG A 138 33.50 -8.25 8.68
N ARG A 139 32.37 -7.54 8.83
CA ARG A 139 32.38 -6.07 8.92
C ARG A 139 33.37 -5.73 10.03
N GLU A 140 34.51 -5.16 9.68
CA GLU A 140 35.41 -4.60 10.67
C GLU A 140 34.61 -3.51 11.37
N SER A 141 34.30 -3.74 12.64
CA SER A 141 33.69 -2.73 13.50
C SER A 141 34.55 -1.47 13.37
N ASN A 142 33.94 -0.33 13.09
CA ASN A 142 34.62 0.97 13.02
C ASN A 142 35.58 1.07 14.20
N LYS A 143 36.88 0.98 13.92
CA LYS A 143 37.91 1.09 14.94
C LYS A 143 37.87 2.54 15.40
N ARG A 144 37.59 2.79 16.68
CA ARG A 144 37.67 4.15 17.21
C ARG A 144 39.11 4.64 17.04
N ASP A 145 39.28 5.82 16.46
CA ASP A 145 40.61 6.44 16.26
C ASP A 145 41.30 6.74 17.61
N THR A 146 40.51 6.99 18.64
CA THR A 146 40.98 7.19 20.01
C THR A 146 40.50 6.05 20.92
N PRO A 147 41.40 5.38 21.67
CA PRO A 147 40.96 4.43 22.69
C PRO A 147 40.10 5.17 23.72
N LEU A 148 38.99 4.55 24.14
CA LEU A 148 38.19 5.10 25.23
C LEU A 148 39.01 4.96 26.51
N ASN A 149 39.24 6.06 27.22
CA ASN A 149 39.89 6.00 28.52
C ASN A 149 38.87 5.49 29.56
N TYR A 150 39.25 4.49 30.34
CA TYR A 150 38.41 3.86 31.38
C TYR A 150 39.02 4.05 32.78
N ASP A 151 39.79 5.12 33.00
CA ASP A 151 40.32 5.41 34.32
C ASP A 151 39.15 5.57 35.30
N VAL A 152 39.05 4.64 36.25
CA VAL A 152 38.04 4.64 37.32
C VAL A 152 38.42 5.72 38.32
N SER A 153 37.43 6.51 38.78
CA SER A 153 37.69 7.51 39.81
C SER A 153 38.00 6.84 41.16
N GLN A 154 38.81 7.48 42.00
CA GLN A 154 39.11 6.98 43.35
C GLN A 154 37.85 6.81 44.21
N GLU A 155 36.80 7.58 43.93
CA GLU A 155 35.49 7.47 44.57
C GLU A 155 34.77 6.17 44.16
N GLU A 156 34.81 5.81 42.88
CA GLU A 156 34.17 4.61 42.34
C GLU A 156 34.85 3.33 42.84
N GLU A 157 36.18 3.35 43.04
CA GLU A 157 36.91 2.24 43.65
C GLU A 157 36.51 2.01 45.12
N ALA A 158 36.31 3.09 45.88
CA ALA A 158 35.90 3.00 47.29
C ALA A 158 34.49 2.43 47.42
N GLU A 159 33.54 2.91 46.60
CA GLU A 159 32.17 2.37 46.56
C GLU A 159 32.16 0.90 46.12
N HIS A 160 33.01 0.53 45.17
CA HIS A 160 33.13 -0.85 44.72
C HIS A 160 33.64 -1.79 45.83
N LEU A 161 34.61 -1.34 46.63
CA LEU A 161 35.13 -2.11 47.76
C LEU A 161 34.09 -2.28 48.87
N GLU A 162 33.32 -1.23 49.20
CA GLU A 162 32.20 -1.33 50.13
C GLU A 162 31.13 -2.30 49.60
N PHE A 163 30.84 -2.25 48.30
CA PHE A 163 29.88 -3.15 47.66
C PHE A 163 30.33 -4.61 47.73
N ILE A 164 31.62 -4.90 47.48
CA ILE A 164 32.18 -6.25 47.57
C ILE A 164 32.06 -6.83 48.99
N GLN A 165 32.22 -6.01 50.03
CA GLN A 165 32.10 -6.47 51.43
C GLN A 165 30.69 -6.96 51.77
N ASN A 166 29.66 -6.46 51.08
CA ASN A 166 28.28 -6.89 51.26
C ASN A 166 27.95 -8.21 50.55
N ILE A 167 28.85 -8.74 49.72
CA ILE A 167 28.66 -9.99 48.97
C ILE A 167 29.27 -11.15 49.74
N LYS A 168 28.51 -12.23 49.91
CA LYS A 168 29.00 -13.48 50.49
C LYS A 168 29.78 -14.28 49.43
N ASN A 169 31.07 -14.55 49.69
CA ASN A 169 32.03 -15.23 48.80
C ASN A 169 32.33 -14.51 47.47
N PRO A 170 32.87 -13.29 47.48
CA PRO A 170 33.23 -12.59 46.25
C PRO A 170 34.47 -13.22 45.59
N ILE A 171 34.40 -13.42 44.26
CA ILE A 171 35.49 -14.00 43.46
C ILE A 171 36.64 -12.99 43.30
N TRP A 172 36.35 -11.68 43.37
CA TRP A 172 37.34 -10.60 43.27
C TRP A 172 38.34 -10.53 44.44
N ASN A 173 38.02 -11.12 45.61
CA ASN A 173 38.94 -11.18 46.75
C ASN A 173 39.90 -12.37 46.70
N LYS A 174 39.88 -13.18 45.63
CA LYS A 174 40.70 -14.40 45.47
C LYS A 174 41.91 -14.24 44.54
N SER A 175 42.28 -13.01 44.17
CA SER A 175 43.49 -12.72 43.39
C SER A 175 44.63 -12.24 44.27
#